data_AF-A0A386ZJG8-F1
#
_entry.id   AF-A0A386ZJG8-F1
#
_cell.length_a   1.000
_cell.length_b   1.000
_cell.length_c   1.000
_cell.angle_alpha   90.00
_cell.angle_beta   90.00
_cell.angle_gamma   90.00
#
_symmetry.space_group_name_H-M   'P 1'
#
loop_
_entity.id
_entity.type
_entity.pdbx_description
1 polymer ?
#
loop_
_entity_poly.entity_id
_entity_poly.type
_entity_poly.pdbx_seq_one_letter_code
_entity_poly.pdbx_strand_id
1 'polypeptide(L)'
;MFDAHLHIFDPRFPLSENEGYLPDPYTIADYRKRMSRFDIDGGAVVSGSFQGTDQSYLMAALAALGEGWVGVTMLPVDAPDAQIIELNRAGVRAIRFNLKRAGGDIVGLTMLALRAYELAGWHVELYIDGSMLGSLEPVITKLPKLSIDHLGMSDECLPYLLNLVDRGAKVKASGFGRVAMNVGVALRKIHTVNPEALMFGTDLPGTRAGRPFRDADISIIADSVGADLHRVLDDNARAFYGLPAKDRALAGPSRRKASGEAPTLRLPRSQLPKTPPPDTLPLPIVER
;
A
#
# COMPACT_ATOMS: atom_id res chain seq x y z
N MET A 1 4.02 6.45 -8.00
CA MET A 1 3.81 5.39 -6.99
C MET A 1 3.18 6.05 -5.81
N PHE A 2 2.14 5.42 -5.28
CA PHE A 2 1.39 5.92 -4.14
C PHE A 2 1.81 5.19 -2.88
N ASP A 3 2.42 5.89 -1.92
CA ASP A 3 2.80 5.32 -0.62
C ASP A 3 1.62 5.41 0.36
N ALA A 4 0.81 4.35 0.47
CA ALA A 4 -0.42 4.36 1.24
C ALA A 4 -0.22 4.24 2.76
N HIS A 5 1.01 4.24 3.28
CA HIS A 5 1.24 4.23 4.73
C HIS A 5 2.61 4.79 5.08
N LEU A 6 2.66 6.01 5.62
CA LEU A 6 3.86 6.54 6.25
C LEU A 6 3.52 7.49 7.39
N HIS A 7 4.50 7.75 8.23
CA HIS A 7 4.41 8.71 9.33
C HIS A 7 5.40 9.85 9.12
N ILE A 8 4.99 11.07 9.45
CA ILE A 8 5.87 12.25 9.54
C ILE A 8 5.89 12.71 10.99
N PHE A 9 7.08 12.79 11.57
CA PHE A 9 7.33 13.32 12.91
C PHE A 9 8.13 14.61 12.76
N ASP A 10 7.41 15.71 12.57
CA ASP A 10 7.99 17.03 12.42
C ASP A 10 8.25 17.65 13.81
N PRO A 11 9.51 18.00 14.14
CA PRO A 11 9.88 18.48 15.47
C PRO A 11 9.23 19.81 15.87
N ARG A 12 8.58 20.51 14.93
CA ARG A 12 7.77 21.72 15.23
C ARG A 12 6.49 21.41 16.01
N PHE A 13 6.04 20.16 15.99
CA PHE A 13 4.81 19.72 16.63
C PHE A 13 5.13 18.74 17.77
N PRO A 14 4.60 18.98 18.99
CA PRO A 14 4.92 18.15 20.13
C PRO A 14 4.35 16.74 19.97
N LEU A 15 5.10 15.75 20.45
CA LEU A 15 4.67 14.37 20.53
C LEU A 15 4.42 13.98 21.98
N SER A 16 3.43 13.13 22.19
CA SER A 16 3.18 12.47 23.47
C SER A 16 3.87 11.12 23.49
N GLU A 17 4.62 10.85 24.55
CA GLU A 17 5.16 9.53 24.81
C GLU A 17 4.01 8.52 24.90
N ASN A 18 4.23 7.33 24.32
CA ASN A 18 3.28 6.23 24.42
C ASN A 18 4.06 4.98 24.83
N GLU A 19 3.66 4.33 25.94
CA GLU A 19 4.27 3.10 26.47
C GLU A 19 5.82 3.12 26.50
N GLY A 20 6.44 4.18 27.04
CA GLY A 20 7.90 4.26 27.16
C GLY A 20 8.63 4.54 25.84
N TYR A 21 7.92 4.92 24.78
CA TYR A 21 8.51 5.16 23.47
C TYR A 21 8.05 6.49 22.87
N LEU A 22 9.04 7.27 22.42
CA LEU A 22 8.89 8.49 21.64
C LEU A 22 9.77 8.35 20.39
N PRO A 23 9.23 8.55 19.18
CA PRO A 23 10.03 8.41 17.96
C PRO A 23 10.99 9.59 17.77
N ASP A 24 12.13 9.31 17.14
CA ASP A 24 13.01 10.36 16.63
C ASP A 24 12.30 11.16 15.52
N PRO A 25 12.70 12.43 15.31
CA PRO A 25 12.19 13.24 14.20
C PRO A 25 12.35 12.53 12.85
N TYR A 26 11.31 12.62 12.02
CA TYR A 26 11.29 12.10 10.66
C TYR A 26 10.47 13.03 9.78
N THR A 27 11.15 13.89 9.04
CA THR A 27 10.53 14.99 8.30
C THR A 27 10.17 14.60 6.87
N ILE A 28 9.40 15.45 6.18
CA ILE A 28 9.14 15.31 4.74
C ILE A 28 10.46 15.29 3.94
N ALA A 29 11.48 16.04 4.37
CA ALA A 29 12.78 16.05 3.72
C ALA A 29 13.50 14.70 3.87
N ASP A 30 13.43 14.09 5.05
CA ASP A 30 13.98 12.75 5.31
C ASP A 30 13.28 11.70 4.46
N TYR A 31 11.95 11.77 4.37
CA TYR A 31 11.16 10.90 3.51
C TYR A 31 11.54 11.04 2.03
N ARG A 32 11.55 12.27 1.50
CA ARG A 32 11.93 12.55 0.10
C ARG A 32 13.35 12.06 -0.20
N LYS A 33 14.29 12.22 0.74
CA LYS A 33 15.65 11.69 0.62
C LYS A 33 15.66 10.16 0.58
N ARG A 34 14.95 9.50 1.50
CA ARG A 34 14.85 8.04 1.59
C ARG A 34 14.22 7.42 0.35
N MET A 35 13.26 8.09 -0.25
CA MET A 35 12.49 7.61 -1.40
C MET A 35 12.94 8.19 -2.75
N SER A 36 14.05 8.93 -2.80
CA SER A 36 14.56 9.63 -3.99
C SER A 36 14.79 8.77 -5.24
N ARG A 37 14.92 7.45 -5.08
CA ARG A 37 15.09 6.49 -6.19
C ARG A 37 13.77 5.99 -6.77
N PHE A 38 12.65 6.33 -6.14
CA PHE A 38 11.30 5.95 -6.53
C PHE A 38 10.54 7.18 -7.02
N ASP A 39 9.71 7.00 -8.05
CA ASP A 39 8.81 8.04 -8.54
C ASP A 39 7.56 8.11 -7.65
N ILE A 40 7.72 8.64 -6.42
CA ILE A 40 6.60 8.90 -5.50
C ILE A 40 5.96 10.23 -5.87
N ASP A 41 4.67 10.17 -6.20
CA ASP A 41 3.85 11.32 -6.58
C ASP A 41 2.55 11.40 -5.77
N GLY A 42 2.46 10.61 -4.71
CA GLY A 42 1.34 10.64 -3.78
C GLY A 42 1.52 9.67 -2.63
N GLY A 43 0.65 9.79 -1.64
CA GLY A 43 0.65 8.89 -0.50
C GLY A 43 -0.32 9.31 0.60
N ALA A 44 -0.38 8.48 1.65
CA ALA A 44 -1.18 8.72 2.83
C ALA A 44 -0.26 8.96 4.05
N VAL A 45 -0.30 10.19 4.57
CA VAL A 45 0.34 10.52 5.85
C VAL A 45 -0.61 10.09 6.96
N VAL A 46 -0.18 9.10 7.72
CA VAL A 46 -1.00 8.44 8.74
C VAL A 46 -0.63 8.99 10.12
N SER A 47 -1.63 9.39 10.91
CA SER A 47 -1.41 9.73 12.32
C SER A 47 -0.88 8.53 13.10
N GLY A 48 0.29 8.74 13.71
CA GLY A 48 0.87 7.84 14.68
C GLY A 48 0.25 8.06 16.07
N SER A 49 0.30 7.05 16.94
CA SER A 49 -0.25 7.16 18.29
C SER A 49 0.35 8.30 19.13
N PHE A 50 1.55 8.77 18.79
CA PHE A 50 2.27 9.83 19.50
C PHE A 50 1.68 11.23 19.25
N GLN A 51 0.93 11.40 18.16
CA GLN A 51 0.31 12.68 17.80
C GLN A 51 -1.07 12.86 18.43
N GLY A 52 -1.63 11.80 19.03
CA GLY A 52 -2.96 11.83 19.63
C GLY A 52 -3.99 12.34 18.65
N THR A 53 -4.75 13.36 19.06
CA THR A 53 -5.79 14.02 18.27
C THR A 53 -5.35 15.37 17.70
N ASP A 54 -4.06 15.72 17.77
CA ASP A 54 -3.55 16.94 17.14
C ASP A 54 -3.61 16.82 15.61
N GLN A 55 -4.27 17.79 14.98
CA GLN A 55 -4.46 17.86 13.53
C GLN A 55 -3.50 18.84 12.86
N SER A 56 -2.86 19.72 13.63
CA SER A 56 -2.07 20.84 13.12
C SER A 56 -0.86 20.36 12.31
N TYR A 57 -0.17 19.32 12.80
CA TYR A 57 0.95 18.71 12.09
C TYR A 57 0.52 18.07 10.77
N LEU A 58 -0.64 17.39 10.75
CA LEU A 58 -1.14 16.66 9.59
C LEU A 58 -1.52 17.64 8.48
N MET A 59 -2.27 18.69 8.83
CA MET A 59 -2.63 19.75 7.89
C MET A 59 -1.39 20.47 7.34
N ALA A 60 -0.39 20.76 8.19
CA ALA A 60 0.87 21.34 7.74
C ALA A 60 1.66 20.42 6.80
N ALA A 61 1.65 19.11 7.06
CA ALA A 61 2.31 18.13 6.21
C ALA A 61 1.62 18.04 4.84
N LEU A 62 0.29 17.95 4.79
CA LEU A 62 -0.47 17.88 3.54
C LEU A 62 -0.29 19.15 2.69
N ALA A 63 -0.32 20.33 3.32
CA ALA A 63 -0.06 21.60 2.63
C ALA A 63 1.34 21.64 1.99
N ALA A 64 2.36 21.05 2.63
CA ALA A 64 3.73 21.01 2.10
C ALA A 64 3.96 19.91 1.04
N LEU A 65 3.15 18.86 1.05
CA LEU A 65 3.27 17.70 0.16
C LEU A 65 2.49 17.89 -1.16
N GLY A 66 1.33 18.55 -1.11
CA GLY A 66 0.51 18.88 -2.29
C GLY A 66 -0.56 17.85 -2.64
N GLU A 67 -1.23 18.04 -3.78
CA GLU A 67 -2.51 17.39 -4.15
C GLU A 67 -2.46 15.86 -4.27
N GLY A 68 -1.29 15.26 -4.51
CA GLY A 68 -1.13 13.81 -4.55
C GLY A 68 -1.21 13.13 -3.17
N TRP A 69 -1.28 13.92 -2.09
CA TRP A 69 -1.15 13.44 -0.72
C TRP A 69 -2.43 13.62 0.07
N VAL A 70 -2.73 12.63 0.90
CA VAL A 70 -3.92 12.60 1.75
C VAL A 70 -3.55 12.30 3.20
N GLY A 71 -4.41 12.71 4.11
CA GLY A 71 -4.25 12.44 5.53
C GLY A 71 -5.13 11.30 6.01
N VAL A 72 -4.63 10.55 6.99
CA VAL A 72 -5.40 9.60 7.79
C VAL A 72 -5.25 10.02 9.24
N THR A 73 -6.35 10.45 9.86
CA THR A 73 -6.33 11.06 11.18
C THR A 73 -6.81 10.12 12.30
N MET A 74 -6.60 10.51 13.55
CA MET A 74 -7.35 10.00 14.70
C MET A 74 -8.16 11.15 15.28
N LEU A 75 -9.42 10.86 15.61
CA LEU A 75 -10.36 11.82 16.19
C LEU A 75 -11.00 11.22 17.45
N PRO A 76 -11.38 12.05 18.43
CA PRO A 76 -12.22 11.60 19.52
C PRO A 76 -13.62 11.23 18.98
N VAL A 77 -14.33 10.32 19.65
CA VAL A 77 -15.65 9.79 19.20
C VAL A 77 -16.72 10.87 19.08
N ASP A 78 -16.59 11.94 19.86
CA ASP A 78 -17.47 13.11 19.90
C ASP A 78 -17.00 14.26 19.00
N ALA A 79 -15.99 14.04 18.14
CA ALA A 79 -15.51 15.05 17.20
C ALA A 79 -16.66 15.65 16.37
N PRO A 80 -16.82 16.99 16.34
CA PRO A 80 -17.95 17.64 15.68
C PRO A 80 -17.84 17.52 14.16
N ASP A 81 -18.99 17.50 13.49
CA ASP A 81 -19.09 17.41 12.02
C ASP A 81 -18.30 18.50 11.29
N ALA A 82 -18.30 19.71 11.84
CA ALA A 82 -17.54 20.83 11.31
C ALA A 82 -16.03 20.52 11.22
N GLN A 83 -15.48 19.81 12.21
CA GLN A 83 -14.08 19.41 12.22
C GLN A 83 -13.79 18.36 11.12
N ILE A 84 -14.69 17.38 10.93
CA ILE A 84 -14.54 16.37 9.86
C ILE A 84 -14.56 17.06 8.48
N ILE A 85 -15.49 18.00 8.28
CA ILE A 85 -15.61 18.75 7.03
C ILE A 85 -14.36 19.62 6.77
N GLU A 86 -13.82 20.29 7.80
CA GLU A 86 -12.60 21.09 7.70
C GLU A 86 -11.39 20.23 7.31
N LEU A 87 -11.19 19.11 8.01
CA LEU A 87 -10.12 18.17 7.71
C LEU A 87 -10.25 17.57 6.31
N ASN A 88 -11.47 17.31 5.85
CA ASN A 88 -11.71 16.83 4.49
C ASN A 88 -11.25 17.86 3.44
N ARG A 89 -11.52 19.15 3.66
CA ARG A 89 -11.01 20.23 2.79
C ARG A 89 -9.49 20.32 2.80
N ALA A 90 -8.86 20.00 3.92
CA ALA A 90 -7.40 19.95 4.05
C ALA A 90 -6.75 18.71 3.41
N GLY A 91 -7.52 17.77 2.87
CA GLY A 91 -7.02 16.56 2.19
C GLY A 91 -7.05 15.29 3.04
N VAL A 92 -7.65 15.32 4.23
CA VAL A 92 -7.89 14.09 5.01
C VAL A 92 -8.97 13.25 4.35
N ARG A 93 -8.78 11.93 4.30
CA ARG A 93 -9.68 10.98 3.62
C ARG A 93 -10.08 9.77 4.46
N ALA A 94 -9.56 9.66 5.68
CA ALA A 94 -9.80 8.50 6.52
C ALA A 94 -9.56 8.76 8.01
N ILE A 95 -10.15 7.90 8.84
CA ILE A 95 -9.90 7.82 10.28
C ILE A 95 -9.21 6.50 10.58
N ARG A 96 -8.18 6.52 11.40
CA ARG A 96 -7.48 5.35 11.90
C ARG A 96 -8.00 4.95 13.26
N PHE A 97 -8.33 3.68 13.42
CA PHE A 97 -8.60 3.07 14.73
C PHE A 97 -7.46 2.12 15.10
N ASN A 98 -6.76 2.45 16.18
CA ASN A 98 -5.69 1.63 16.75
C ASN A 98 -6.27 0.66 17.78
N LEU A 99 -6.89 -0.41 17.33
CA LEU A 99 -7.54 -1.40 18.18
C LEU A 99 -6.53 -2.34 18.87
N LYS A 100 -5.32 -2.49 18.33
CA LYS A 100 -4.23 -3.21 19.02
C LYS A 100 -3.92 -2.62 20.40
N ARG A 101 -4.11 -1.31 20.58
CA ARG A 101 -3.73 -0.58 21.79
C ARG A 101 -4.90 0.09 22.50
N ALA A 102 -6.07 0.17 21.86
CA ALA A 102 -7.27 0.75 22.46
C ALA A 102 -8.24 -0.36 22.90
N GLY A 103 -8.28 -0.66 24.20
CA GLY A 103 -9.50 -1.17 24.83
C GLY A 103 -10.51 -0.03 24.84
N GLY A 104 -11.36 0.04 23.83
CA GLY A 104 -12.13 1.26 23.54
C GLY A 104 -13.59 1.01 23.20
N ASP A 105 -14.38 2.08 23.31
CA ASP A 105 -15.78 2.16 22.94
C ASP A 105 -16.00 1.85 21.45
N ILE A 106 -16.12 0.55 21.14
CA ILE A 106 -16.37 0.05 19.78
C ILE A 106 -17.63 0.67 19.18
N VAL A 107 -18.65 0.94 20.00
CA VAL A 107 -19.90 1.54 19.56
C VAL A 107 -19.67 2.97 19.11
N GLY A 108 -19.03 3.80 19.94
CA GLY A 108 -18.68 5.18 19.60
C GLY A 108 -17.78 5.27 18.37
N LEU A 109 -16.78 4.39 18.25
CA LEU A 109 -15.92 4.31 17.06
C LEU A 109 -16.70 3.95 15.79
N THR A 110 -17.63 3.00 15.89
CA THR A 110 -18.50 2.62 14.77
C THR A 110 -19.39 3.79 14.35
N MET A 111 -19.99 4.49 15.31
CA MET A 111 -20.83 5.67 15.04
C MET A 111 -20.03 6.81 14.40
N LEU A 112 -18.81 7.08 14.88
CA LEU A 112 -17.90 8.06 14.29
C LEU A 112 -17.55 7.68 12.85
N ALA A 113 -17.27 6.40 12.58
CA ALA A 113 -16.95 5.91 11.23
C ALA A 113 -18.11 6.09 10.25
N LEU A 114 -19.32 5.72 10.66
CA LEU A 114 -20.52 5.89 9.84
C LEU A 114 -20.77 7.37 9.53
N ARG A 115 -20.69 8.23 10.55
CA ARG A 115 -20.84 9.69 10.40
C ARG A 115 -19.78 10.29 9.47
N ALA A 116 -18.52 9.90 9.63
CA ALA A 116 -17.43 10.38 8.78
C ALA A 116 -17.58 9.93 7.31
N TYR A 117 -18.08 8.71 7.10
CA TYR A 117 -18.40 8.22 5.77
C TYR A 117 -19.56 9.02 5.15
N GLU A 118 -20.64 9.28 5.88
CA GLU A 118 -21.77 10.07 5.39
C GLU A 118 -21.39 11.51 5.05
N LEU A 119 -20.59 12.17 5.89
CA LEU A 119 -20.22 13.58 5.71
C LEU A 119 -19.14 13.80 4.64
N ALA A 120 -18.18 12.89 4.53
CA ALA A 120 -16.95 13.13 3.77
C ALA A 120 -16.49 11.95 2.91
N GLY A 121 -17.23 10.83 2.89
CA GLY A 121 -16.83 9.61 2.19
C GLY A 121 -15.61 8.92 2.79
N TRP A 122 -15.26 9.25 4.03
CA TRP A 122 -14.07 8.72 4.69
C TRP A 122 -14.18 7.23 4.97
N HIS A 123 -13.07 6.53 4.79
CA HIS A 123 -12.95 5.14 5.19
C HIS A 123 -12.25 4.99 6.54
N VAL A 124 -12.31 3.79 7.09
CA VAL A 124 -11.62 3.44 8.33
C VAL A 124 -10.34 2.66 8.03
N GLU A 125 -9.24 3.04 8.67
CA GLU A 125 -8.03 2.24 8.71
C GLU A 125 -7.91 1.52 10.05
N LEU A 126 -7.83 0.19 10.02
CA LEU A 126 -7.77 -0.63 11.22
C LEU A 126 -6.34 -1.12 11.44
N TYR A 127 -5.75 -0.67 12.54
CA TYR A 127 -4.56 -1.31 13.10
C TYR A 127 -4.97 -2.26 14.22
N ILE A 128 -5.04 -3.55 13.90
CA ILE A 128 -5.63 -4.59 14.74
C ILE A 128 -4.72 -5.82 14.81
N ASP A 129 -4.69 -6.46 15.97
CA ASP A 129 -4.02 -7.76 16.17
C ASP A 129 -4.93 -8.93 15.78
N GLY A 130 -4.32 -10.06 15.40
CA GLY A 130 -5.07 -11.20 14.89
C GLY A 130 -6.06 -11.82 15.84
N SER A 131 -5.71 -11.86 17.13
CA SER A 131 -6.60 -12.34 18.18
C SER A 131 -7.92 -11.55 18.25
N MET A 132 -7.89 -10.26 17.87
CA MET A 132 -9.06 -9.37 17.92
C MET A 132 -9.88 -9.38 16.62
N LEU A 133 -9.25 -9.63 15.47
CA LEU A 133 -9.92 -9.53 14.17
C LEU A 133 -11.13 -10.46 14.06
N GLY A 134 -10.99 -11.73 14.47
CA GLY A 134 -12.09 -12.68 14.46
C GLY A 134 -13.24 -12.28 15.39
N SER A 135 -12.93 -11.76 16.57
CA SER A 135 -13.94 -11.31 17.54
C SER A 135 -14.71 -10.07 17.10
N LEU A 136 -14.06 -9.19 16.32
CA LEU A 136 -14.63 -7.92 15.87
C LEU A 136 -15.22 -7.97 14.46
N GLU A 137 -15.08 -9.08 13.75
CA GLU A 137 -15.61 -9.28 12.40
C GLU A 137 -17.10 -8.88 12.25
N PRO A 138 -18.03 -9.22 13.18
CA PRO A 138 -19.43 -8.79 13.08
C PRO A 138 -19.65 -7.26 13.16
N VAL A 139 -18.69 -6.53 13.72
CA VAL A 139 -18.71 -5.07 13.80
C VAL A 139 -18.03 -4.46 12.60
N ILE A 140 -16.84 -4.96 12.25
CA ILE A 140 -16.02 -4.49 11.13
C ILE A 140 -16.80 -4.59 9.81
N THR A 141 -17.57 -5.67 9.64
CA THR A 141 -18.41 -5.89 8.45
C THR A 141 -19.57 -4.89 8.30
N LYS A 142 -19.87 -4.09 9.32
CA LYS A 142 -20.86 -2.98 9.23
C LYS A 142 -20.24 -1.68 8.73
N LEU A 143 -18.92 -1.59 8.70
CA LEU A 143 -18.25 -0.39 8.20
C LEU A 143 -18.38 -0.31 6.67
N PRO A 144 -18.74 0.85 6.11
CA PRO A 144 -19.05 0.98 4.69
C PRO A 144 -17.81 0.85 3.81
N LYS A 145 -16.65 1.28 4.32
CA LYS A 145 -15.38 1.24 3.60
C LYS A 145 -14.23 1.17 4.60
N LEU A 146 -13.33 0.19 4.43
CA LEU A 146 -12.22 -0.02 5.36
C LEU A 146 -10.96 -0.56 4.71
N SER A 147 -9.82 -0.34 5.37
CA SER A 147 -8.57 -1.02 5.08
C SER A 147 -7.92 -1.59 6.34
N ILE A 148 -7.25 -2.74 6.19
CA ILE A 148 -6.46 -3.37 7.26
C ILE A 148 -4.98 -3.02 7.09
N ASP A 149 -4.37 -2.50 8.17
CA ASP A 149 -2.95 -2.19 8.22
C ASP A 149 -2.09 -3.47 8.26
N HIS A 150 -0.93 -3.42 7.60
CA HIS A 150 0.16 -4.40 7.71
C HIS A 150 -0.26 -5.88 7.60
N LEU A 151 -1.11 -6.21 6.62
CA LEU A 151 -1.58 -7.58 6.36
C LEU A 151 -2.29 -8.25 7.56
N GLY A 152 -2.78 -7.48 8.54
CA GLY A 152 -3.32 -8.04 9.78
C GLY A 152 -2.25 -8.61 10.73
N MET A 153 -0.96 -8.39 10.48
CA MET A 153 0.19 -8.75 11.32
C MET A 153 0.53 -10.25 11.56
N SER A 154 -0.42 -11.19 11.53
CA SER A 154 -0.12 -12.63 11.75
C SER A 154 -0.85 -13.57 10.79
N ASP A 155 -0.29 -14.76 10.55
CA ASP A 155 -0.89 -15.80 9.70
C ASP A 155 -2.26 -16.28 10.22
N GLU A 156 -2.47 -16.24 11.53
CA GLU A 156 -3.74 -16.61 12.19
C GLU A 156 -4.91 -15.70 11.76
N CYS A 157 -4.61 -14.47 11.35
CA CYS A 157 -5.59 -13.50 10.87
C CYS A 157 -6.10 -13.82 9.48
N LEU A 158 -5.29 -14.52 8.71
CA LEU A 158 -5.42 -14.56 7.26
C LEU A 158 -6.80 -15.05 6.82
N PRO A 159 -7.43 -16.08 7.43
CA PRO A 159 -8.80 -16.48 7.05
C PRO A 159 -9.83 -15.34 7.22
N TYR A 160 -9.81 -14.62 8.33
CA TYR A 160 -10.72 -13.51 8.60
C TYR A 160 -10.44 -12.32 7.67
N LEU A 161 -9.15 -12.04 7.44
CA LEU A 161 -8.73 -11.01 6.50
C LEU A 161 -9.25 -11.31 5.10
N LEU A 162 -9.15 -12.56 4.63
CA LEU A 162 -9.65 -12.95 3.32
C LEU A 162 -11.18 -12.81 3.21
N ASN A 163 -11.95 -13.08 4.27
CA ASN A 163 -13.40 -12.83 4.29
C ASN A 163 -13.70 -11.32 4.15
N LEU A 164 -12.96 -10.46 4.84
CA LEU A 164 -13.11 -9.02 4.68
C LEU A 164 -12.74 -8.55 3.27
N VAL A 165 -11.68 -9.12 2.68
CA VAL A 165 -11.24 -8.81 1.32
C VAL A 165 -12.27 -9.23 0.26
N ASP A 166 -12.89 -10.39 0.44
CA ASP A 166 -14.00 -10.87 -0.40
C ASP A 166 -15.18 -9.88 -0.38
N ARG A 167 -15.41 -9.23 0.76
CA ARG A 167 -16.41 -8.17 0.95
C ARG A 167 -15.95 -6.77 0.51
N GLY A 168 -14.76 -6.65 -0.09
CA GLY A 168 -14.24 -5.40 -0.64
C GLY A 168 -13.34 -4.58 0.27
N ALA A 169 -12.95 -5.09 1.44
CA ALA A 169 -11.93 -4.43 2.27
C ALA A 169 -10.59 -4.37 1.53
N LYS A 170 -9.86 -3.27 1.75
CA LYS A 170 -8.48 -3.13 1.26
C LYS A 170 -7.47 -3.59 2.31
N VAL A 171 -6.26 -3.91 1.89
CA VAL A 171 -5.18 -4.34 2.77
C VAL A 171 -3.89 -3.62 2.38
N LYS A 172 -3.20 -3.06 3.37
CA LYS A 172 -1.91 -2.40 3.15
C LYS A 172 -0.78 -3.42 3.14
N ALA A 173 -0.16 -3.62 1.98
CA ALA A 173 1.10 -4.34 1.80
C ALA A 173 2.25 -3.46 2.35
N SER A 174 2.38 -3.44 3.67
CA SER A 174 3.25 -2.55 4.43
C SER A 174 3.74 -3.20 5.72
N GLY A 175 4.74 -2.61 6.38
CA GLY A 175 5.15 -3.03 7.72
C GLY A 175 5.73 -4.44 7.80
N PHE A 176 6.37 -4.95 6.74
CA PHE A 176 6.89 -6.34 6.69
C PHE A 176 7.93 -6.65 7.78
N GLY A 177 8.53 -5.64 8.41
CA GLY A 177 9.39 -5.80 9.58
C GLY A 177 8.67 -5.98 10.91
N ARG A 178 7.33 -5.97 10.92
CA ARG A 178 6.46 -6.01 12.11
C ARG A 178 5.61 -7.27 12.17
N VAL A 179 5.52 -7.99 11.06
CA VAL A 179 4.60 -9.11 10.89
C VAL A 179 5.29 -10.43 11.19
N ALA A 180 4.54 -11.36 11.75
CA ALA A 180 4.97 -12.73 12.00
C ALA A 180 4.25 -13.66 11.01
N MET A 181 4.61 -13.57 9.73
CA MET A 181 4.00 -14.37 8.66
C MET A 181 4.89 -14.53 7.44
N ASN A 182 4.54 -15.48 6.56
CA ASN A 182 5.08 -15.52 5.21
C ASN A 182 4.36 -14.49 4.32
N VAL A 183 4.95 -13.30 4.23
CA VAL A 183 4.41 -12.16 3.48
C VAL A 183 4.05 -12.51 2.03
N GLY A 184 4.93 -13.19 1.29
CA GLY A 184 4.67 -13.51 -0.11
C GLY A 184 3.47 -14.44 -0.28
N VAL A 185 3.30 -15.41 0.63
CA VAL A 185 2.11 -16.29 0.64
C VAL A 185 0.84 -15.50 0.97
N ALA A 186 0.89 -14.62 1.96
CA ALA A 186 -0.25 -13.78 2.34
C ALA A 186 -0.69 -12.86 1.19
N LEU A 187 0.26 -12.17 0.54
CA LEU A 187 0.01 -11.31 -0.62
C LEU A 187 -0.65 -12.08 -1.76
N ARG A 188 -0.13 -13.26 -2.12
CA ARG A 188 -0.74 -14.12 -3.16
C ARG A 188 -2.18 -14.48 -2.82
N LYS A 189 -2.45 -14.93 -1.59
CA LYS A 189 -3.80 -15.31 -1.16
C LYS A 189 -4.77 -14.13 -1.21
N ILE A 190 -4.37 -12.96 -0.73
CA ILE A 190 -5.18 -11.74 -0.78
C ILE A 190 -5.48 -11.35 -2.23
N HIS A 191 -4.44 -11.32 -3.07
CA HIS A 191 -4.57 -10.97 -4.49
C HIS A 191 -5.48 -11.94 -5.25
N THR A 192 -5.41 -13.24 -4.94
CA THR A 192 -6.29 -14.26 -5.53
C THR A 192 -7.76 -14.02 -5.18
N VAL A 193 -8.07 -13.58 -3.95
CA VAL A 193 -9.46 -13.26 -3.56
C VAL A 193 -9.93 -11.99 -4.27
N ASN A 194 -9.11 -10.93 -4.24
CA ASN A 194 -9.44 -9.68 -4.91
C ASN A 194 -8.16 -8.94 -5.36
N PRO A 195 -7.89 -8.81 -6.67
CA PRO A 195 -6.69 -8.15 -7.18
C PRO A 195 -6.66 -6.64 -6.87
N GLU A 196 -7.80 -6.05 -6.52
CA GLU A 196 -7.90 -4.64 -6.16
C GLU A 196 -7.67 -4.37 -4.67
N ALA A 197 -7.46 -5.41 -3.85
CA ALA A 197 -7.42 -5.27 -2.39
C ALA A 197 -6.10 -4.69 -1.88
N LEU A 198 -4.98 -5.04 -2.52
CA LEU A 198 -3.65 -4.68 -2.03
C LEU A 198 -3.29 -3.24 -2.38
N MET A 199 -2.78 -2.51 -1.39
CA MET A 199 -2.21 -1.17 -1.53
C MET A 199 -0.81 -1.13 -0.92
N PHE A 200 0.18 -0.69 -1.68
CA PHE A 200 1.56 -0.53 -1.19
C PHE A 200 1.65 0.56 -0.12
N GLY A 201 2.45 0.32 0.92
CA GLY A 201 2.86 1.36 1.87
C GLY A 201 4.20 1.05 2.51
N THR A 202 5.03 2.06 2.76
CA THR A 202 6.37 1.85 3.30
C THR A 202 6.36 1.57 4.80
N ASP A 203 5.39 2.12 5.54
CA ASP A 203 5.40 2.22 7.00
C ASP A 203 6.63 3.01 7.53
N LEU A 204 7.26 3.87 6.71
CA LEU A 204 8.39 4.67 7.17
C LEU A 204 7.96 5.65 8.29
N PRO A 205 8.81 5.89 9.30
CA PRO A 205 10.18 5.38 9.47
C PRO A 205 10.27 3.98 10.10
N GLY A 206 9.15 3.28 10.32
CA GLY A 206 9.11 1.93 10.89
C GLY A 206 9.13 1.92 12.40
N THR A 207 8.43 2.86 13.06
CA THR A 207 8.44 2.96 14.53
C THR A 207 8.02 1.64 15.18
N ARG A 208 8.87 1.15 16.09
CA ARG A 208 8.72 -0.14 16.79
C ARG A 208 8.67 -1.38 15.88
N ALA A 209 9.00 -1.25 14.58
CA ALA A 209 9.20 -2.40 13.73
C ALA A 209 10.54 -3.07 14.04
N GLY A 210 10.62 -4.40 13.90
CA GLY A 210 11.90 -5.12 14.00
C GLY A 210 12.87 -4.71 12.89
N ARG A 211 12.35 -4.18 11.77
CA ARG A 211 13.12 -3.49 10.74
C ARG A 211 12.26 -2.47 9.99
N PRO A 212 12.84 -1.37 9.48
CA PRO A 212 12.14 -0.45 8.58
C PRO A 212 11.96 -1.06 7.18
N PHE A 213 11.26 -0.31 6.32
CA PHE A 213 11.11 -0.58 4.89
C PHE A 213 12.45 -0.79 4.18
N ARG A 214 12.54 -1.87 3.40
CA ARG A 214 13.67 -2.16 2.51
C ARG A 214 13.18 -2.18 1.07
N ASP A 215 14.02 -1.72 0.15
CA ASP A 215 13.67 -1.70 -1.28
C ASP A 215 13.34 -3.12 -1.81
N ALA A 216 13.96 -4.16 -1.24
CA ALA A 216 13.65 -5.56 -1.52
C ALA A 216 12.22 -6.00 -1.13
N ASP A 217 11.51 -5.24 -0.28
CA ASP A 217 10.11 -5.51 0.03
C ASP A 217 9.22 -5.32 -1.21
N ILE A 218 9.59 -4.42 -2.14
CA ILE A 218 8.90 -4.26 -3.42
C ILE A 218 9.07 -5.50 -4.29
N SER A 219 10.25 -6.15 -4.26
CA SER A 219 10.47 -7.41 -4.99
C SER A 219 9.55 -8.51 -4.50
N ILE A 220 9.32 -8.61 -3.18
CA ILE A 220 8.37 -9.58 -2.60
C ILE A 220 6.95 -9.34 -3.14
N ILE A 221 6.54 -8.08 -3.27
CA ILE A 221 5.24 -7.72 -3.85
C ILE A 221 5.20 -8.12 -5.33
N ALA A 222 6.24 -7.75 -6.10
CA ALA A 222 6.34 -8.07 -7.53
C ALA A 222 6.25 -9.59 -7.78
N ASP A 223 6.99 -10.39 -7.02
CA ASP A 223 6.97 -11.86 -7.11
C ASP A 223 5.62 -12.46 -6.70
N SER A 224 4.81 -11.73 -5.93
CA SER A 224 3.51 -12.19 -5.44
C SER A 224 2.36 -11.87 -6.38
N VAL A 225 2.38 -10.71 -7.04
CA VAL A 225 1.24 -10.25 -7.87
C VAL A 225 1.55 -10.17 -9.36
N GLY A 226 2.81 -10.31 -9.76
CA GLY A 226 3.23 -10.35 -11.16
C GLY A 226 2.84 -9.09 -11.94
N ALA A 227 2.08 -9.27 -13.02
CA ALA A 227 1.68 -8.19 -13.93
C ALA A 227 0.85 -7.09 -13.25
N ASP A 228 0.16 -7.41 -12.14
CA ASP A 228 -0.68 -6.48 -11.38
C ASP A 228 0.10 -5.62 -10.38
N LEU A 229 1.44 -5.72 -10.33
CA LEU A 229 2.30 -4.91 -9.45
C LEU A 229 1.94 -3.43 -9.51
N HIS A 230 1.67 -2.96 -10.71
CA HIS A 230 1.39 -1.58 -11.00
C HIS A 230 0.07 -1.07 -10.37
N ARG A 231 -0.90 -1.96 -10.16
CA ARG A 231 -2.16 -1.65 -9.46
C ARG A 231 -1.91 -1.53 -7.97
N VAL A 232 -1.11 -2.44 -7.42
CA VAL A 232 -0.74 -2.48 -6.00
C VAL A 232 0.11 -1.27 -5.60
N LEU A 233 1.05 -0.85 -6.45
CA LEU A 233 1.93 0.29 -6.19
C LEU A 233 1.24 1.66 -6.36
N ASP A 234 0.03 1.75 -6.94
CA ASP A 234 -0.55 3.05 -7.28
C ASP A 234 -2.09 3.04 -7.42
N ASP A 235 -2.63 2.36 -8.44
CA ASP A 235 -4.02 2.55 -8.88
C ASP A 235 -5.05 2.17 -7.80
N ASN A 236 -4.82 1.04 -7.11
CA ASN A 236 -5.71 0.57 -6.05
C ASN A 236 -5.81 1.61 -4.93
N ALA A 237 -4.68 2.22 -4.54
CA ALA A 237 -4.64 3.21 -3.49
C ALA A 237 -5.29 4.53 -3.95
N ARG A 238 -4.94 5.04 -5.14
CA ARG A 238 -5.55 6.26 -5.70
C ARG A 238 -7.07 6.17 -5.75
N ALA A 239 -7.60 5.06 -6.26
CA ALA A 239 -9.04 4.80 -6.28
C ALA A 239 -9.63 4.73 -4.87
N PHE A 240 -8.94 4.07 -3.94
CA PHE A 240 -9.43 3.94 -2.57
C PHE A 240 -9.46 5.27 -1.80
N TYR A 241 -8.47 6.14 -1.96
CA TYR A 241 -8.44 7.47 -1.34
C TYR A 241 -9.21 8.56 -2.12
N GLY A 242 -9.83 8.22 -3.25
CA GLY A 242 -10.64 9.15 -4.05
C GLY A 242 -9.79 10.18 -4.82
N LEU A 243 -8.59 9.79 -5.23
CA LEU A 243 -7.71 10.60 -6.07
C LEU A 243 -7.86 10.23 -7.55
N PRO A 244 -7.59 11.18 -8.48
CA PRO A 244 -7.61 10.89 -9.90
C PRO A 244 -6.67 9.73 -10.27
N ALA A 245 -7.11 8.92 -11.24
CA ALA A 245 -6.24 7.93 -11.86
C ALA A 245 -5.05 8.62 -12.51
N LYS A 246 -3.87 8.01 -12.41
CA LYS A 246 -2.69 8.49 -13.13
C LYS A 246 -2.78 8.02 -14.57
N ASP A 247 -2.78 8.96 -15.52
CA ASP A 247 -2.66 8.62 -16.93
C ASP A 247 -1.32 7.94 -17.17
N ARG A 248 -1.38 6.66 -17.52
CA ARG A 248 -0.22 5.90 -17.92
C ARG A 248 -0.18 5.93 -19.43
N ALA A 249 0.78 6.65 -19.98
CA ALA A 249 1.22 6.35 -21.33
C ALA A 249 1.68 4.89 -21.29
N LEU A 250 0.87 3.97 -21.81
CA LEU A 250 1.31 2.62 -22.11
C LEU A 250 2.55 2.80 -22.95
N ALA A 251 3.72 2.50 -22.38
CA ALA A 251 4.90 2.33 -23.18
C ALA A 251 4.58 1.16 -24.10
N GLY A 252 4.14 1.47 -25.33
CA GLY A 252 4.06 0.50 -26.40
C GLY A 252 5.38 -0.28 -26.40
N PRO A 253 5.35 -1.59 -26.70
CA PRO A 253 6.43 -2.51 -26.42
C PRO A 253 7.73 -1.82 -26.72
N SER A 254 8.52 -1.54 -25.68
CA SER A 254 9.80 -0.87 -25.81
C SER A 254 10.54 -1.64 -26.89
N ARG A 255 10.60 -1.08 -28.09
CA ARG A 255 11.57 -1.49 -29.08
C ARG A 255 12.87 -1.11 -28.40
N ARG A 256 13.45 -2.05 -27.64
CA ARG A 256 14.89 -2.11 -27.49
C ARG A 256 15.39 -1.86 -28.91
N LYS A 257 16.00 -0.69 -29.13
CA LYS A 257 16.89 -0.54 -30.28
C LYS A 257 17.85 -1.71 -30.10
N ALA A 258 17.71 -2.74 -30.93
CA ALA A 258 18.73 -3.76 -31.03
C ALA A 258 20.04 -2.98 -31.19
N SER A 259 20.93 -3.14 -30.23
CA SER A 259 22.33 -2.76 -30.39
C SER A 259 22.74 -3.28 -31.76
N GLY A 260 23.16 -2.38 -32.65
CA GLY A 260 23.23 -2.60 -34.08
C GLY A 260 24.05 -3.82 -34.48
N GLU A 261 23.40 -4.99 -34.54
CA GLU A 261 23.77 -5.98 -35.51
C GLU A 261 23.31 -5.47 -36.86
N ALA A 262 24.28 -5.29 -37.76
CA ALA A 262 24.00 -5.02 -39.16
C ALA A 262 22.97 -6.04 -39.66
N PRO A 263 21.94 -5.63 -40.42
CA PRO A 263 21.00 -6.57 -41.00
C PRO A 263 21.82 -7.62 -41.74
N THR A 264 21.57 -8.89 -41.44
CA THR A 264 22.17 -10.00 -42.18
C THR A 264 21.89 -9.75 -43.66
N LEU A 265 22.96 -9.42 -44.40
CA LEU A 265 22.90 -9.28 -45.84
C LEU A 265 22.29 -10.58 -46.37
N ARG A 266 21.16 -10.47 -47.09
CA ARG A 266 20.60 -11.60 -47.80
C ARG A 266 21.70 -12.11 -48.73
N LEU A 267 22.19 -13.32 -48.47
CA LEU A 267 23.13 -14.00 -49.35
C LEU A 267 22.49 -14.11 -50.75
N PRO A 268 23.18 -13.65 -51.82
CA PRO A 268 22.76 -13.96 -53.17
C PRO A 268 22.58 -15.47 -53.35
N ARG A 269 21.61 -15.90 -54.15
CA ARG A 269 21.34 -17.34 -54.40
C ARG A 269 22.59 -18.13 -54.84
N SER A 270 23.58 -17.47 -55.44
CA SER A 270 24.87 -18.06 -55.84
C SER A 270 25.81 -18.39 -54.66
N GLN A 271 25.53 -17.89 -53.46
CA GLN A 271 26.34 -18.07 -52.24
C GLN A 271 25.63 -18.94 -51.20
N LEU A 272 24.48 -19.54 -51.53
CA LEU A 272 23.85 -20.54 -50.68
C LEU A 272 24.74 -21.81 -50.63
N PRO A 273 24.83 -22.48 -49.48
CA PRO A 273 25.49 -23.78 -49.38
C PRO A 273 24.91 -24.74 -50.42
N LYS A 274 25.77 -25.42 -51.18
CA LYS A 274 25.33 -26.49 -52.09
C LYS A 274 24.74 -27.63 -51.26
N THR A 275 23.81 -28.37 -51.88
CA THR A 275 23.15 -29.54 -51.31
C THR A 275 24.18 -30.43 -50.58
N PRO A 276 23.92 -30.82 -49.31
CA PRO A 276 24.84 -31.70 -48.61
C PRO A 276 24.94 -33.04 -49.35
N PRO A 277 26.09 -33.73 -49.24
CA PRO A 277 26.28 -35.05 -49.86
C PRO A 277 25.19 -36.04 -49.39
N PRO A 278 24.88 -37.08 -50.20
CA PRO A 278 23.75 -37.99 -49.99
C PRO A 278 23.78 -38.78 -48.66
N ASP A 279 24.87 -38.69 -47.90
CA ASP A 279 25.09 -39.46 -46.66
C ASP A 279 24.63 -38.73 -45.39
N THR A 280 23.74 -37.73 -45.52
CA THR A 280 23.22 -37.02 -44.35
C THR A 280 22.14 -37.86 -43.67
N LEU A 281 22.51 -38.56 -42.59
CA LEU A 281 21.58 -39.35 -41.78
C LEU A 281 20.49 -38.44 -41.18
N PRO A 282 19.18 -38.74 -41.36
CA PRO A 282 18.13 -37.98 -40.73
C PRO A 282 18.15 -38.16 -39.21
N LEU A 283 17.87 -37.06 -38.49
CA LEU A 283 17.77 -37.07 -37.03
C LEU A 283 16.65 -38.03 -36.58
N PRO A 284 16.87 -38.84 -35.54
CA PRO A 284 15.87 -39.78 -35.07
C PRO A 284 14.66 -39.05 -34.47
N ILE A 285 13.47 -39.50 -34.86
CA ILE A 285 12.19 -39.05 -34.31
C ILE A 285 12.10 -39.56 -32.88
N VAL A 286 11.92 -38.65 -31.92
CA VAL A 286 11.58 -39.00 -30.54
C VAL A 286 10.06 -39.16 -30.47
N GLU A 287 9.58 -40.40 -30.42
CA GLU A 287 8.18 -40.69 -30.10
C GLU A 287 7.93 -40.47 -28.60
N ARG A 288 6.79 -39.84 -28.27
CA ARG A 288 6.39 -39.44 -26.91
C ARG A 288 5.80 -40.60 -26.12
#